data_AF-A0A662PAB5-F1
#
_entry.id   AF-A0A662PAB5-F1
#
_cell.length_a   1.000
_cell.length_b   1.000
_cell.length_c   1.000
_cell.angle_alpha   90.00
_cell.angle_beta   90.00
_cell.angle_gamma   90.00
#
_symmetry.space_group_name_H-M   'P 1'
#
loop_
_entity.id
_entity.type
_entity.pdbx_description
1 polymer ?
#
loop_
_entity_poly.entity_id
_entity_poly.type
_entity_poly.pdbx_seq_one_letter_code
_entity_poly.pdbx_strand_id
1 'polypeptide(L)'
;MISNTRRTKQGRVPFQIKKFRGVNQAHAEKLSAIGIKTVDQMLEAGRTKIKRQNLSEETGIPLDAILEFVKLSDLSRIGAVKSIRARLYYDAGIDTPEKMAQWDPKNSELT
;
A
#
# COMPACT_ATOMS: atom_id res chain seq x y z
N MET A 1 -29.71 -17.73 23.64
CA MET A 1 -28.30 -17.76 23.19
C MET A 1 -28.32 -17.98 21.69
N ILE A 2 -28.05 -16.94 20.89
CA ILE A 2 -28.01 -17.04 19.44
C ILE A 2 -26.68 -16.44 18.96
N SER A 3 -26.05 -17.22 18.09
CA SER A 3 -24.62 -17.31 17.87
C SER A 3 -24.05 -16.12 17.11
N ASN A 4 -22.87 -15.68 17.56
CA ASN A 4 -22.11 -14.59 16.98
C ASN A 4 -21.60 -14.95 15.57
N THR A 5 -22.25 -14.45 14.53
CA THR A 5 -21.82 -14.61 13.14
C THR A 5 -20.55 -13.79 12.90
N ARG A 6 -19.38 -14.37 13.17
CA ARG A 6 -18.11 -13.88 12.62
C ARG A 6 -18.15 -14.08 11.10
N ARG A 7 -18.48 -13.03 10.35
CA ARG A 7 -18.17 -12.96 8.92
C ARG A 7 -16.64 -12.97 8.77
N THR A 8 -16.02 -14.13 8.73
CA THR A 8 -14.63 -14.25 8.29
C THR A 8 -14.58 -13.84 6.81
N LYS A 9 -13.67 -12.92 6.46
CA LYS A 9 -13.49 -12.42 5.08
C LYS A 9 -13.17 -13.60 4.14
N GLN A 10 -14.19 -14.05 3.40
CA GLN A 10 -14.14 -15.14 2.43
C GLN A 10 -13.17 -14.83 1.26
N GLY A 11 -12.18 -15.70 1.00
CA GLY A 11 -11.68 -16.04 -0.35
C GLY A 11 -10.81 -15.05 -1.16
N ARG A 12 -10.46 -13.85 -0.67
CA ARG A 12 -9.61 -12.92 -1.45
C ARG A 12 -8.13 -13.30 -1.34
N VAL A 13 -7.49 -13.64 -2.46
CA VAL A 13 -6.02 -13.76 -2.53
C VAL A 13 -5.40 -12.40 -2.17
N PRO A 14 -4.55 -12.32 -1.14
CA PRO A 14 -3.89 -11.08 -0.76
C PRO A 14 -3.06 -10.52 -1.93
N PHE A 15 -3.16 -9.22 -2.19
CA PHE A 15 -2.38 -8.58 -3.25
C PHE A 15 -0.90 -8.53 -2.83
N GLN A 16 -0.02 -8.99 -3.71
CA GLN A 16 1.42 -9.06 -3.44
C GLN A 16 2.10 -7.74 -3.78
N ILE A 17 2.98 -7.26 -2.91
CA ILE A 17 3.66 -5.97 -3.09
C ILE A 17 4.55 -5.94 -4.33
N LYS A 18 5.12 -7.09 -4.74
CA LYS A 18 5.93 -7.20 -5.95
C LYS A 18 5.15 -6.98 -7.25
N LYS A 19 3.81 -7.08 -7.21
CA LYS A 19 2.93 -6.88 -8.37
C LYS A 19 2.59 -5.43 -8.62
N PHE A 20 3.03 -4.50 -7.78
CA PHE A 20 2.92 -3.08 -8.10
C PHE A 20 3.75 -2.75 -9.35
N ARG A 21 3.21 -1.86 -10.19
CA ARG A 21 3.91 -1.41 -11.40
C ARG A 21 5.07 -0.50 -11.02
N GLY A 22 6.25 -0.74 -11.57
CA GLY A 22 7.40 0.15 -11.44
C GLY A 22 8.11 0.12 -10.08
N VAL A 23 7.74 -0.79 -9.18
CA VAL A 23 8.49 -1.00 -7.93
C VAL A 23 9.79 -1.75 -8.19
N ASN A 24 10.81 -1.45 -7.40
CA ASN A 24 12.07 -2.15 -7.44
C ASN A 24 11.89 -3.60 -6.94
N GLN A 25 12.09 -4.59 -7.82
CA GLN A 25 11.93 -6.00 -7.50
C GLN A 25 12.93 -6.48 -6.45
N ALA A 26 14.17 -5.98 -6.46
CA ALA A 26 15.17 -6.34 -5.45
C ALA A 26 14.73 -5.91 -4.03
N HIS A 27 14.07 -4.76 -3.91
CA HIS A 27 13.50 -4.32 -2.63
C HIS A 27 12.29 -5.19 -2.22
N ALA A 28 11.43 -5.56 -3.18
CA ALA A 28 10.31 -6.45 -2.91
C ALA A 28 10.76 -7.87 -2.48
N GLU A 29 11.88 -8.36 -3.02
CA GLU A 29 12.51 -9.63 -2.64
C GLU A 29 13.09 -9.57 -1.22
N LYS A 30 13.82 -8.50 -0.88
CA LYS A 30 14.31 -8.27 0.49
C LYS A 30 13.19 -8.24 1.52
N LEU A 31 12.10 -7.52 1.22
CA LEU A 31 10.90 -7.51 2.07
C LEU A 31 10.25 -8.90 2.15
N SER A 32 10.21 -9.64 1.04
CA SER A 32 9.68 -11.00 1.02
C SER A 32 10.51 -11.98 1.85
N ALA A 33 11.83 -11.78 1.93
CA ALA A 33 12.76 -12.60 2.72
C ALA A 33 12.50 -12.46 4.24
N ILE A 34 12.11 -11.26 4.70
CA ILE A 34 11.68 -11.03 6.09
C ILE A 34 10.18 -11.29 6.32
N GLY A 35 9.48 -11.87 5.34
CA GLY A 35 8.09 -12.31 5.47
C GLY A 35 7.03 -11.29 5.04
N ILE A 36 7.42 -10.12 4.52
CA ILE A 36 6.50 -9.08 4.03
C ILE A 36 6.27 -9.28 2.54
N LYS A 37 5.17 -9.96 2.20
CA LYS A 37 4.82 -10.33 0.81
C LYS A 37 3.57 -9.63 0.30
N THR A 38 2.68 -9.22 1.21
CA THR A 38 1.35 -8.71 0.87
C THR A 38 1.15 -7.26 1.30
N VAL A 39 0.15 -6.61 0.70
CA VAL A 39 -0.29 -5.26 1.04
C VAL A 39 -0.59 -5.11 2.53
N ASP A 40 -1.36 -6.05 3.10
CA ASP A 40 -1.74 -5.98 4.52
C ASP A 40 -0.51 -6.11 5.44
N GLN A 41 0.43 -6.99 5.08
CA GLN A 41 1.69 -7.14 5.82
C GLN A 41 2.54 -5.87 5.72
N MET A 42 2.63 -5.26 4.53
CA MET A 42 3.39 -4.02 4.34
C MET A 42 2.81 -2.87 5.16
N LEU A 43 1.49 -2.75 5.21
CA LEU A 43 0.81 -1.71 5.99
C LEU A 43 1.01 -1.90 7.49
N GLU A 44 0.96 -3.13 7.97
CA GLU A 44 1.20 -3.42 9.40
C GLU A 44 2.67 -3.15 9.78
N ALA A 45 3.60 -3.61 8.94
CA ALA A 45 5.03 -3.43 9.16
C ALA A 45 5.49 -1.97 8.97
N GLY A 46 4.84 -1.19 8.11
CA GLY A 46 5.23 0.20 7.78
C GLY A 46 4.34 1.30 8.39
N ARG A 47 3.45 0.95 9.32
CA ARG A 47 2.38 1.82 9.84
C ARG A 47 2.86 3.14 10.43
N THR A 48 4.01 3.14 11.12
CA THR A 48 4.55 4.32 11.81
C THR A 48 5.90 4.70 11.25
N LYS A 49 6.32 5.96 11.47
CA LYS A 49 7.65 6.44 11.06
C LYS A 49 8.77 5.58 11.66
N ILE A 50 8.65 5.23 12.94
CA ILE A 50 9.61 4.38 13.65
C ILE A 50 9.68 2.99 13.01
N LYS A 51 8.53 2.34 12.75
CA LYS A 51 8.55 1.01 12.14
C LYS A 51 9.19 1.03 10.73
N ARG A 52 8.95 2.08 9.92
CA ARG A 52 9.60 2.23 8.62
C ARG A 52 11.11 2.45 8.73
N GLN A 53 11.55 3.20 9.74
CA GLN A 53 12.97 3.38 10.02
C GLN A 53 13.64 2.05 10.38
N ASN A 54 13.02 1.27 11.27
CA ASN A 54 13.52 -0.05 11.64
C ASN A 54 13.59 -0.99 10.43
N LEU A 55 12.58 -0.98 9.55
CA LEU A 55 12.62 -1.76 8.31
C LEU A 55 13.77 -1.32 7.40
N SER A 56 14.07 -0.03 7.33
CA SER A 56 15.17 0.51 6.53
C SER A 56 16.51 -0.01 7.03
N GLU A 57 16.70 0.02 8.35
CA GLU A 57 17.91 -0.48 9.01
C GLU A 57 18.07 -2.00 8.87
N GLU A 58 16.99 -2.77 9.05
CA GLU A 58 17.00 -4.24 8.96
C GLU A 58 17.26 -4.74 7.53
N THR A 59 16.66 -4.11 6.52
CA THR A 59 16.71 -4.59 5.13
C THR A 59 17.76 -3.88 4.28
N GLY A 60 18.31 -2.76 4.78
CA GLY A 60 19.14 -1.83 4.01
C GLY A 60 18.40 -1.21 2.81
N ILE A 61 17.06 -1.17 2.85
CA ILE A 61 16.25 -0.50 1.83
C ILE A 61 16.13 0.98 2.22
N PRO A 62 16.33 1.91 1.28
CA PRO A 62 16.10 3.34 1.52
C PRO A 62 14.70 3.64 2.10
N LEU A 63 14.63 4.59 3.04
CA LEU A 63 13.40 4.93 3.76
C LEU A 63 12.28 5.41 2.82
N ASP A 64 12.64 6.14 1.77
CA ASP A 64 11.74 6.62 0.71
C ASP A 64 11.14 5.46 -0.08
N ALA A 65 11.93 4.44 -0.43
CA ALA A 65 11.42 3.24 -1.09
C ALA A 65 10.46 2.45 -0.19
N ILE A 66 10.75 2.33 1.11
CA ILE A 66 9.82 1.72 2.08
C ILE A 66 8.53 2.53 2.15
N LEU A 67 8.63 3.87 2.18
CA LEU A 67 7.47 4.75 2.20
C LEU A 67 6.62 4.61 0.92
N GLU A 68 7.25 4.46 -0.26
CA GLU A 68 6.57 4.17 -1.52
C GLU A 68 5.75 2.87 -1.41
N PHE A 69 6.36 1.76 -0.94
CA PHE A 69 5.64 0.50 -0.75
C PHE A 69 4.44 0.63 0.19
N VAL A 70 4.57 1.39 1.29
CA VAL A 70 3.46 1.65 2.22
C VAL A 70 2.34 2.42 1.53
N LYS A 71 2.66 3.50 0.81
CA LYS A 71 1.67 4.35 0.13
C LYS A 71 0.95 3.61 -1.00
N LEU A 72 1.69 2.87 -1.83
CA LEU A 72 1.10 2.00 -2.87
C LEU A 72 0.18 0.94 -2.25
N SER A 73 0.61 0.33 -1.14
CA SER A 73 -0.20 -0.62 -0.39
C SER A 73 -1.48 0.02 0.12
N ASP A 74 -1.40 1.24 0.63
CA ASP A 74 -2.53 1.98 1.17
C ASP A 74 -3.56 2.33 0.10
N LEU A 75 -3.11 2.91 -1.01
CA LEU A 75 -3.95 3.23 -2.17
C LEU A 75 -4.64 2.00 -2.77
N SER A 76 -3.96 0.86 -2.77
CA SER A 76 -4.51 -0.40 -3.32
C SER A 76 -5.70 -0.98 -2.53
N ARG A 77 -5.95 -0.47 -1.31
CA ARG A 77 -7.11 -0.88 -0.51
C ARG A 77 -8.42 -0.23 -0.95
N ILE A 78 -8.36 0.85 -1.73
CA ILE A 78 -9.53 1.58 -2.21
C ILE A 78 -10.20 0.74 -3.30
N GLY A 79 -11.44 0.30 -3.07
CA GLY A 79 -12.10 -0.77 -3.86
C GLY A 79 -12.22 -0.52 -5.36
N ALA A 80 -12.29 0.75 -5.80
CA ALA A 80 -12.34 1.14 -7.21
C ALA A 80 -10.94 1.31 -7.86
N VAL A 81 -9.89 1.40 -7.04
CA VAL A 81 -8.48 1.45 -7.44
C VAL A 81 -7.96 0.02 -7.45
N LYS A 82 -8.46 -0.81 -8.37
CA LYS A 82 -7.80 -2.10 -8.63
C LYS A 82 -6.32 -1.81 -8.86
N SER A 83 -5.48 -2.60 -8.21
CA SER A 83 -4.05 -2.41 -7.92
C SER A 83 -3.17 -1.85 -9.05
N ILE A 84 -3.63 -1.98 -10.29
CA ILE A 84 -3.02 -1.48 -11.52
C ILE A 84 -2.90 0.06 -11.50
N ARG A 85 -3.84 0.78 -10.86
CA ARG A 85 -3.85 2.26 -10.85
C ARG A 85 -3.17 2.90 -9.63
N ALA A 86 -2.76 2.12 -8.62
CA ALA A 86 -2.10 2.69 -7.43
C ALA A 86 -0.84 3.50 -7.80
N ARG A 87 -0.06 2.99 -8.77
CA ARG A 87 1.11 3.70 -9.30
C ARG A 87 0.74 5.01 -10.01
N LEU A 88 -0.33 4.99 -10.80
CA LEU A 88 -0.80 6.19 -11.51
C LEU A 88 -1.19 7.31 -10.54
N TYR A 89 -1.92 6.99 -9.47
CA TYR A 89 -2.31 7.97 -8.47
C TYR A 89 -1.11 8.48 -7.66
N TYR A 90 -0.19 7.59 -7.30
CA TYR A 90 1.06 7.96 -6.64
C TYR A 90 1.88 8.94 -7.48
N ASP A 91 2.10 8.62 -8.76
CA ASP A 91 2.83 9.48 -9.70
C ASP A 91 2.11 10.82 -9.95
N ALA A 92 0.78 10.86 -9.80
CA ALA A 92 -0.03 12.08 -9.87
C ALA A 92 -0.04 12.90 -8.55
N GLY A 93 0.73 12.50 -7.52
CA GLY A 93 0.81 13.18 -6.22
C GLY A 93 -0.35 12.85 -5.26
N ILE A 94 -1.26 11.97 -5.66
CA ILE A 94 -2.35 11.41 -4.83
C ILE A 94 -1.79 10.17 -4.13
N ASP A 95 -0.95 10.42 -3.14
CA ASP A 95 -0.14 9.40 -2.48
C ASP A 95 -0.73 8.91 -1.16
N THR A 96 -1.92 9.39 -0.78
CA THR A 96 -2.71 8.90 0.36
C THR A 96 -4.21 8.78 0.03
N PRO A 97 -4.96 7.89 0.71
CA PRO A 97 -6.40 7.78 0.56
C PRO A 97 -7.16 9.07 0.88
N GLU A 98 -6.68 9.88 1.82
CA GLU A 98 -7.29 11.17 2.18
C GLU A 98 -7.21 12.15 1.03
N LYS A 99 -6.06 12.23 0.34
CA LYS A 99 -5.91 13.04 -0.86
C LYS A 99 -6.83 12.56 -1.98
N MET A 100 -7.04 11.25 -2.09
CA MET A 100 -7.98 10.69 -3.06
C MET A 100 -9.44 11.03 -2.70
N ALA A 101 -9.80 10.97 -1.43
CA ALA A 101 -11.15 11.33 -0.96
C ALA A 101 -11.45 12.83 -1.11
N GLN A 102 -10.43 13.68 -1.00
CA GLN A 102 -10.53 15.12 -1.26
C GLN A 102 -10.56 15.47 -2.75
N TRP A 103 -10.24 14.52 -3.63
CA TRP A 103 -10.27 14.74 -5.08
C TRP A 103 -11.72 14.75 -5.58
N ASP A 104 -12.35 15.92 -5.53
CA ASP A 104 -13.62 16.19 -6.20
C ASP A 104 -13.36 16.51 -7.68
N PRO A 105 -13.79 15.68 -8.64
CA PRO A 105 -13.62 15.97 -10.07
C PRO A 105 -14.34 17.26 -10.50
N LYS A 106 -15.24 17.79 -9.66
CA LYS A 106 -16.05 18.97 -9.95
C LYS A 106 -15.31 20.31 -9.77
N ASN A 107 -14.04 20.32 -9.37
CA ASN A 107 -13.27 21.57 -9.19
C ASN A 107 -12.07 21.71 -10.14
N SER A 108 -12.18 21.21 -11.37
CA SER A 108 -11.25 21.54 -12.46
C SER A 108 -11.89 22.53 -13.43
N GLU A 109 -12.40 23.65 -12.90
CA GLU A 109 -12.65 24.82 -13.74
C GLU A 109 -11.33 25.56 -13.95
N LEU A 110 -11.03 25.74 -15.24
CA LEU A 110 -9.92 26.53 -15.75
C LEU A 110 -9.99 27.95 -15.20
N THR A 111 -8.83 28.53 -14.90
CA THR A 111 -8.58 29.97 -15.08
C THR A 111 -7.45 30.12 -16.09
#